data_AF-A0A1C3VHH3-F1
#
_entry.id   AF-A0A1C3VHH3-F1
#
_cell.length_a   1.000
_cell.length_b   1.000
_cell.length_c   1.000
_cell.angle_alpha   90.00
_cell.angle_beta   90.00
_cell.angle_gamma   90.00
#
_symmetry.space_group_name_H-M   'P 1'
#
loop_
_entity.id
_entity.type
_entity.pdbx_description
1 polymer ?
#
loop_
_entity_poly.entity_id
_entity_poly.type
_entity_poly.pdbx_seq_one_letter_code
_entity_poly.pdbx_strand_id
1 'polypeptide(L)'
;MVDVPTGTVYDYVKLAADNLIWPSFALGACIWLARHPEVIARITTLDVFGVKLTLGELKKTVDANAQRIAELEEDVESGKRIYNDLLAEVQVNTAGSEALSDARRVIKTEARAVTDFDRTAKILKGDGSLDELYGAAVLVRERLPLDLFPAVLDCLDRLAKDPKLGGARLNTVWMLTSAAHRMLIASVRDGAIPSISREDLTRAVSVLDALGRNKSVLEDRPDKPEKGIRGPLKHARTWVAKGLAPAPPK
;
A
#
# COMPACT_ATOMS: atom_id res chain seq x y z
N MET A 1 -72.20 16.73 6.95
CA MET A 1 -72.62 15.39 6.49
C MET A 1 -71.36 14.57 6.32
N VAL A 2 -71.32 13.43 6.98
CA VAL A 2 -70.21 12.47 6.96
C VAL A 2 -70.36 11.67 5.67
N ASP A 3 -69.40 11.79 4.75
CA ASP A 3 -69.25 10.83 3.66
C ASP A 3 -68.07 9.93 4.00
N VAL A 4 -68.39 8.67 4.25
CA VAL A 4 -67.45 7.56 4.37
C VAL A 4 -67.19 7.04 2.97
N PRO A 5 -65.95 7.06 2.43
CA PRO A 5 -65.62 6.33 1.23
C PRO A 5 -65.26 4.89 1.61
N THR A 6 -66.18 3.98 1.29
CA THR A 6 -65.97 2.54 1.18
C THR A 6 -64.92 2.22 0.11
N GLY A 7 -63.83 1.57 0.52
CA GLY A 7 -62.74 1.13 -0.37
C GLY A 7 -61.61 0.42 0.38
N THR A 8 -61.95 -0.42 1.35
CA THR A 8 -61.13 -0.64 2.56
C THR A 8 -60.31 -1.92 2.64
N VAL A 9 -60.19 -2.75 1.60
CA VAL A 9 -59.32 -3.95 1.65
C VAL A 9 -58.66 -4.22 0.30
N TYR A 10 -59.41 -4.03 -0.79
CA TYR A 10 -58.92 -4.28 -2.14
C TYR A 10 -57.71 -3.40 -2.50
N ASP A 11 -57.71 -2.11 -2.13
CA ASP A 11 -56.59 -1.23 -2.41
C ASP A 11 -55.35 -1.58 -1.59
N TYR A 12 -55.49 -2.02 -0.33
CA TYR A 12 -54.35 -2.49 0.47
C TYR A 12 -53.80 -3.82 -0.02
N VAL A 13 -54.67 -4.76 -0.43
CA VAL A 13 -54.25 -6.05 -1.03
C VAL A 13 -53.59 -5.83 -2.38
N LYS A 14 -54.08 -4.88 -3.19
CA LYS A 14 -53.48 -4.50 -4.46
C LYS A 14 -52.14 -3.79 -4.27
N LEU A 15 -52.04 -2.87 -3.31
CA LEU A 15 -50.78 -2.20 -2.97
C LEU A 15 -49.75 -3.19 -2.42
N ALA A 16 -50.18 -4.17 -1.62
CA ALA A 16 -49.32 -5.23 -1.10
C ALA A 16 -48.91 -6.23 -2.20
N ALA A 17 -49.81 -6.60 -3.11
CA ALA A 17 -49.48 -7.45 -4.25
C ALA A 17 -48.46 -6.76 -5.18
N ASP A 18 -48.66 -5.49 -5.51
CA ASP A 18 -47.75 -4.76 -6.40
C ASP A 18 -46.37 -4.47 -5.75
N ASN A 19 -46.32 -4.22 -4.43
CA ASN A 19 -45.07 -3.92 -3.73
C ASN A 19 -44.35 -5.14 -3.13
N LEU A 20 -45.00 -6.29 -2.92
CA LEU A 20 -44.36 -7.44 -2.24
C LEU A 20 -43.97 -8.55 -3.21
N ILE A 21 -44.70 -8.71 -4.32
CA ILE A 21 -44.42 -9.76 -5.31
C ILE A 21 -43.08 -9.49 -6.01
N TRP A 22 -42.81 -8.25 -6.42
CA TRP A 22 -41.58 -7.90 -7.13
C TRP A 22 -40.32 -8.01 -6.28
N PRO A 23 -40.27 -7.51 -5.02
CA PRO A 23 -39.11 -7.70 -4.17
C PRO A 23 -38.89 -9.16 -3.79
N SER A 24 -39.95 -9.95 -3.62
CA SER A 24 -39.84 -11.39 -3.34
C SER A 24 -39.26 -12.15 -4.54
N PHE A 25 -39.70 -11.81 -5.76
CA PHE A 25 -39.11 -12.33 -6.99
C PHE A 25 -37.66 -11.90 -7.17
N ALA A 26 -37.33 -10.63 -6.89
CA ALA A 26 -35.97 -10.11 -6.98
C ALA A 26 -35.03 -10.80 -5.98
N LEU A 27 -35.48 -10.99 -4.73
CA LEU A 27 -34.72 -11.71 -3.71
C LEU A 27 -34.54 -13.18 -4.09
N GLY A 28 -35.60 -13.83 -4.59
CA GLY A 28 -35.55 -15.19 -5.12
C GLY A 28 -34.57 -15.32 -6.30
N ALA A 29 -34.58 -14.36 -7.22
CA ALA A 29 -33.65 -14.30 -8.35
C ALA A 29 -32.21 -14.09 -7.89
N CYS A 30 -31.96 -13.25 -6.88
CA CYS A 30 -30.63 -13.07 -6.29
C CYS A 30 -30.13 -14.35 -5.60
N ILE A 31 -30.98 -15.04 -4.84
CA ILE A 31 -30.64 -16.32 -4.19
C ILE A 31 -30.40 -17.42 -5.24
N TRP A 32 -31.18 -17.42 -6.32
CA TRP A 32 -31.04 -18.36 -7.43
C TRP A 32 -29.76 -18.10 -8.24
N LEU A 33 -29.44 -16.83 -8.54
CA LEU A 33 -28.19 -16.42 -9.19
C LEU A 33 -26.96 -16.75 -8.33
N ALA A 34 -27.04 -16.59 -7.01
CA ALA A 34 -25.97 -16.98 -6.09
C ALA A 34 -25.69 -18.51 -6.11
N ARG A 35 -26.68 -19.33 -6.49
CA ARG A 35 -26.55 -20.79 -6.61
C ARG A 35 -26.19 -21.28 -8.01
N HIS A 36 -26.28 -20.44 -9.04
CA HIS A 36 -25.94 -20.76 -10.44
C HIS A 36 -24.85 -19.80 -10.98
N PRO A 37 -23.58 -19.96 -10.55
CA PRO A 37 -22.48 -19.07 -10.92
C PRO A 37 -22.12 -19.09 -12.41
N GLU A 38 -22.54 -20.13 -13.13
CA GLU A 38 -22.39 -20.29 -14.58
C GLU A 38 -23.25 -19.31 -15.42
N VAL A 39 -24.34 -18.76 -14.85
CA VAL A 39 -25.18 -17.76 -15.51
C VAL A 39 -24.58 -16.35 -15.35
N ILE A 40 -23.97 -16.07 -14.19
CA ILE A 40 -23.26 -14.81 -13.92
C ILE A 40 -22.09 -14.61 -14.90
N ALA A 41 -21.42 -15.69 -15.29
CA ALA A 41 -20.33 -15.66 -16.27
C ALA A 41 -20.78 -15.30 -17.71
N ARG A 42 -22.09 -15.39 -18.04
CA ARG A 42 -22.64 -15.09 -19.37
C ARG A 42 -23.35 -13.73 -19.47
N ILE A 43 -23.62 -13.06 -18.35
CA ILE A 43 -24.29 -11.75 -18.34
C ILE A 43 -23.23 -10.67 -18.64
N THR A 44 -23.06 -10.38 -19.93
CA THR A 44 -21.97 -9.52 -20.43
C THR A 44 -22.34 -8.03 -20.37
N THR A 45 -23.62 -7.70 -20.13
CA THR A 45 -24.14 -6.34 -20.05
C THR A 45 -25.34 -6.30 -19.12
N LEU A 46 -25.23 -5.59 -17.99
CA LEU A 46 -26.36 -5.28 -17.12
C LEU A 46 -26.67 -3.79 -17.27
N ASP A 47 -27.81 -3.51 -17.90
CA ASP A 47 -28.35 -2.16 -18.02
C ASP A 47 -29.19 -1.89 -16.77
N VAL A 48 -28.59 -1.22 -15.78
CA VAL A 48 -29.29 -0.82 -14.56
C VAL A 48 -29.34 0.70 -14.55
N PHE A 49 -30.55 1.24 -14.75
CA PHE A 49 -30.85 2.67 -14.62
C PHE A 49 -29.90 3.61 -15.38
N GLY A 50 -29.62 3.33 -16.66
CA GLY A 50 -28.89 4.23 -17.56
C GLY A 50 -27.39 4.34 -17.29
N VAL A 51 -26.84 3.55 -16.36
CA VAL A 51 -25.40 3.45 -16.11
C VAL A 51 -24.90 2.15 -16.72
N LYS A 52 -24.23 2.25 -17.88
CA LYS A 52 -23.52 1.12 -18.51
C LYS A 52 -22.30 0.75 -17.66
N LEU A 53 -22.48 -0.10 -16.66
CA LEU A 53 -21.37 -0.63 -15.86
C LEU A 53 -20.74 -1.81 -16.60
N THR A 54 -19.54 -1.59 -17.15
CA THR A 54 -18.75 -2.67 -17.75
C THR A 54 -18.09 -3.49 -16.63
N LEU A 55 -18.32 -4.81 -16.60
CA LEU A 55 -17.67 -5.74 -15.66
C LEU A 55 -16.13 -5.69 -15.71
N GLY A 56 -15.56 -5.20 -16.82
CA GLY A 56 -14.13 -4.92 -16.95
C GLY A 56 -13.63 -3.76 -16.08
N GLU A 57 -14.44 -2.71 -15.89
CA GLU A 57 -14.14 -1.63 -14.94
C GLU A 57 -14.33 -2.09 -13.50
N LEU A 58 -15.35 -2.91 -13.23
CA LEU A 58 -15.56 -3.47 -11.89
C LEU A 58 -14.39 -4.37 -11.47
N LYS A 59 -13.90 -5.24 -12.36
CA LYS A 59 -12.73 -6.09 -12.11
C LYS A 59 -11.45 -5.28 -11.93
N LYS A 60 -11.21 -4.25 -12.75
CA LYS A 60 -10.07 -3.32 -12.56
C LYS A 60 -10.16 -2.58 -11.23
N THR A 61 -11.35 -2.18 -10.80
CA THR A 61 -11.57 -1.48 -9.53
C THR A 61 -11.40 -2.44 -8.35
N VAL A 62 -11.83 -3.70 -8.48
CA VAL A 62 -11.61 -4.76 -7.48
C VAL A 62 -10.14 -5.13 -7.36
N ASP A 63 -9.40 -5.29 -8.46
CA ASP A 63 -7.96 -5.59 -8.43
C ASP A 63 -7.16 -4.41 -7.86
N ALA A 64 -7.51 -3.17 -8.24
CA ALA A 64 -6.90 -1.97 -7.67
C ALA A 64 -7.21 -1.80 -6.18
N ASN A 65 -8.42 -2.15 -5.74
CA ASN A 65 -8.81 -2.10 -4.34
C ASN A 65 -8.22 -3.28 -3.54
N ALA A 66 -8.05 -4.46 -4.13
CA ALA A 66 -7.38 -5.59 -3.51
C ALA A 66 -5.88 -5.30 -3.32
N GLN A 67 -5.23 -4.65 -4.28
CA GLN A 67 -3.86 -4.13 -4.11
C GLN A 67 -3.79 -3.08 -3.00
N ARG A 68 -4.73 -2.13 -2.94
CA ARG A 68 -4.80 -1.13 -1.86
C ARG A 68 -5.04 -1.76 -0.49
N ILE A 69 -5.93 -2.74 -0.39
CA ILE A 69 -6.23 -3.44 0.85
C ILE A 69 -5.03 -4.27 1.28
N ALA A 70 -4.40 -5.02 0.38
CA ALA A 70 -3.18 -5.77 0.69
C ALA A 70 -2.02 -4.86 1.12
N GLU A 71 -1.76 -3.75 0.42
CA GLU A 71 -0.71 -2.79 0.79
C GLU A 71 -1.00 -2.11 2.14
N LEU A 72 -2.25 -1.70 2.40
CA LEU A 72 -2.65 -1.05 3.66
C LEU A 72 -2.74 -2.03 4.83
N GLU A 73 -3.22 -3.26 4.61
CA GLU A 73 -3.23 -4.31 5.61
C GLU A 73 -1.81 -4.75 5.93
N GLU A 74 -0.92 -4.90 4.95
CA GLU A 74 0.49 -5.18 5.19
C GLU A 74 1.17 -4.05 5.98
N ASP A 75 0.89 -2.78 5.67
CA ASP A 75 1.42 -1.63 6.40
C ASP A 75 0.86 -1.50 7.83
N VAL A 76 -0.45 -1.71 8.02
CA VAL A 76 -1.10 -1.64 9.34
C VAL A 76 -0.71 -2.83 10.19
N GLU A 77 -0.65 -4.01 9.61
CA GLU A 77 -0.31 -5.24 10.30
C GLU A 77 1.20 -5.33 10.56
N SER A 78 2.06 -4.79 9.68
CA SER A 78 3.48 -4.60 9.95
C SER A 78 3.72 -3.49 10.97
N GLY A 79 2.98 -2.38 10.93
CA GLY A 79 3.04 -1.33 11.96
C GLY A 79 2.63 -1.84 13.35
N LYS A 80 1.53 -2.60 13.42
CA LYS A 80 1.03 -3.24 14.65
C LYS A 80 1.91 -4.41 15.11
N ARG A 81 2.58 -5.11 14.19
CA ARG A 81 3.49 -6.21 14.54
C ARG A 81 4.89 -5.74 14.86
N ILE A 82 5.43 -4.68 14.25
CA ILE A 82 6.63 -4.02 14.78
C ILE A 82 6.35 -3.57 16.20
N TYR A 83 5.16 -3.04 16.47
CA TYR A 83 4.72 -2.72 17.83
C TYR A 83 4.65 -3.97 18.74
N ASN A 84 4.09 -5.10 18.28
CA ASN A 84 3.98 -6.32 19.09
C ASN A 84 5.28 -7.14 19.21
N ASP A 85 6.10 -7.21 18.17
CA ASP A 85 7.44 -7.80 18.15
C ASP A 85 8.37 -6.96 19.04
N LEU A 86 8.26 -5.63 19.02
CA LEU A 86 8.91 -4.76 20.01
C LEU A 86 8.37 -4.95 21.43
N LEU A 87 7.14 -5.43 21.64
CA LEU A 87 6.66 -5.79 22.98
C LEU A 87 7.17 -7.17 23.42
N ALA A 88 7.33 -8.11 22.47
CA ALA A 88 7.73 -9.49 22.74
C ALA A 88 9.25 -9.66 22.90
N GLU A 89 10.06 -8.94 22.12
CA GLU A 89 11.54 -9.04 22.11
C GLU A 89 12.19 -8.22 23.27
N VAL A 90 11.40 -7.35 23.90
CA VAL A 90 11.81 -6.39 24.93
C VAL A 90 11.77 -6.90 26.36
N GLN A 91 11.13 -8.04 26.62
CA GLN A 91 11.21 -8.66 27.94
C GLN A 91 12.61 -9.21 28.26
N VAL A 92 13.57 -9.18 27.31
CA VAL A 92 14.84 -9.92 27.45
C VAL A 92 16.10 -9.06 27.58
N ASN A 93 16.13 -7.76 27.26
CA ASN A 93 17.37 -6.98 27.46
C ASN A 93 17.16 -5.51 27.85
N THR A 94 17.88 -5.12 28.89
CA THR A 94 17.87 -3.87 29.64
C THR A 94 18.49 -2.69 28.89
N ALA A 95 17.65 -1.92 28.19
CA ALA A 95 17.65 -0.45 28.08
C ALA A 95 16.28 -0.07 27.49
N GLY A 96 15.47 0.68 28.26
CA GLY A 96 14.00 0.75 28.11
C GLY A 96 13.49 0.92 26.68
N SER A 97 12.76 -0.09 26.20
CA SER A 97 12.03 -0.09 24.92
C SER A 97 11.07 1.08 24.74
N GLU A 98 10.52 1.57 25.85
CA GLU A 98 9.68 2.75 25.91
C GLU A 98 10.47 3.98 25.46
N ALA A 99 11.74 4.12 25.88
CA ALA A 99 12.62 5.20 25.45
C ALA A 99 12.97 5.14 23.96
N LEU A 100 13.15 3.94 23.38
CA LEU A 100 13.38 3.76 21.94
C LEU A 100 12.12 4.02 21.12
N SER A 101 10.95 3.60 21.63
CA SER A 101 9.64 3.86 21.03
C SER A 101 9.30 5.35 21.07
N ASP A 102 9.55 6.00 22.20
CA ASP A 102 9.39 7.44 22.39
C ASP A 102 10.35 8.22 21.51
N ALA A 103 11.62 7.83 21.45
CA ALA A 103 12.58 8.43 20.53
C ALA A 103 12.10 8.32 19.08
N ARG A 104 11.59 7.14 18.66
CA ARG A 104 11.04 6.96 17.31
C ARG A 104 9.79 7.82 17.06
N ARG A 105 8.91 7.93 18.05
CA ARG A 105 7.69 8.76 17.97
C ARG A 105 8.02 10.25 17.89
N VAL A 106 9.02 10.70 18.66
CA VAL A 106 9.56 12.07 18.62
C VAL A 106 10.17 12.32 17.24
N ILE A 107 11.07 11.46 16.77
CA ILE A 107 11.68 11.58 15.44
C ILE A 107 10.61 11.63 14.34
N LYS A 108 9.58 10.78 14.42
CA LYS A 108 8.47 10.79 13.45
C LYS A 108 7.66 12.08 13.50
N THR A 109 7.46 12.64 14.69
CA THR A 109 6.71 13.89 14.87
C THR A 109 7.52 15.08 14.36
N GLU A 110 8.81 15.14 14.70
CA GLU A 110 9.74 16.17 14.21
C GLU A 110 9.94 16.07 12.70
N ALA A 111 10.06 14.87 12.15
CA ALA A 111 10.18 14.64 10.72
C ALA A 111 9.03 15.26 9.92
N ARG A 112 7.82 15.32 10.49
CA ARG A 112 6.65 15.96 9.86
C ARG A 112 6.80 17.47 9.69
N ALA A 113 7.61 18.11 10.53
CA ALA A 113 7.85 19.55 10.51
C ALA A 113 9.04 19.96 9.60
N VAL A 114 9.86 19.00 9.17
CA VAL A 114 11.03 19.28 8.33
C VAL A 114 10.63 19.56 6.88
N THR A 115 11.16 20.65 6.35
CA THR A 115 10.98 21.10 4.96
C THR A 115 12.30 21.16 4.18
N ASP A 116 13.43 21.30 4.86
CA ASP A 116 14.77 21.28 4.27
C ASP A 116 15.39 19.88 4.39
N PHE A 117 15.79 19.31 3.26
CA PHE A 117 16.32 17.96 3.15
C PHE A 117 17.82 17.90 2.83
N ASP A 118 18.55 19.02 2.84
CA ASP A 118 19.96 19.07 2.46
C ASP A 118 20.84 18.17 3.33
N ARG A 119 20.63 18.22 4.65
CA ARG A 119 21.33 17.33 5.59
C ARG A 119 21.00 15.86 5.33
N THR A 120 19.72 15.57 5.06
CA THR A 120 19.23 14.22 4.75
C THR A 120 19.89 13.68 3.49
N ALA A 121 20.02 14.51 2.44
CA ALA A 121 20.69 14.14 1.21
C ALA A 121 22.17 13.78 1.44
N LYS A 122 22.89 14.56 2.28
CA LYS A 122 24.29 14.26 2.65
C LYS A 122 24.43 12.94 3.42
N ILE A 123 23.53 12.69 4.38
CA ILE A 123 23.52 11.44 5.14
C ILE A 123 23.29 10.23 4.21
N LEU A 124 22.32 10.31 3.30
CA LEU A 124 22.06 9.24 2.31
C LEU A 124 23.27 8.97 1.42
N LYS A 125 24.03 10.00 1.07
CA LYS A 125 25.29 9.89 0.30
C LYS A 125 26.46 9.29 1.09
N GLY A 126 26.39 9.29 2.43
CA GLY A 126 27.37 8.61 3.28
C GLY A 126 28.11 9.49 4.27
N ASP A 127 27.77 10.77 4.37
CA ASP A 127 28.46 11.72 5.26
C ASP A 127 27.99 11.62 6.72
N GLY A 128 27.13 10.64 7.05
CA GLY A 128 26.51 10.47 8.37
C GLY A 128 26.81 9.14 9.03
N SER A 129 26.63 9.10 10.35
CA SER A 129 26.66 7.87 11.15
C SER A 129 25.48 6.94 10.82
N LEU A 130 25.56 5.66 11.24
CA LEU A 130 24.48 4.69 11.04
C LEU A 130 23.17 5.09 11.77
N ASP A 131 23.28 5.80 12.90
CA ASP A 131 22.13 6.32 13.64
C ASP A 131 21.49 7.51 12.91
N GLU A 132 22.32 8.41 12.35
CA GLU A 132 21.83 9.49 11.49
C GLU A 132 21.17 8.93 10.21
N LEU A 133 21.70 7.84 9.65
CA LEU A 133 21.09 7.15 8.52
C LEU A 133 19.70 6.59 8.87
N TYR A 134 19.52 6.04 10.08
CA TYR A 134 18.21 5.62 10.54
C TYR A 134 17.24 6.80 10.65
N GLY A 135 17.68 7.93 11.23
CA GLY A 135 16.89 9.16 11.29
C GLY A 135 16.49 9.66 9.91
N ALA A 136 17.43 9.70 8.97
CA ALA A 136 17.18 10.06 7.57
C ALA A 136 16.18 9.12 6.90
N ALA A 137 16.29 7.80 7.11
CA ALA A 137 15.37 6.82 6.57
C ALA A 137 13.93 7.00 7.08
N VAL A 138 13.77 7.29 8.37
CA VAL A 138 12.45 7.60 8.96
C VAL A 138 11.89 8.88 8.34
N LEU A 139 12.71 9.92 8.22
CA LEU A 139 12.31 11.21 7.66
C LEU A 139 11.81 11.09 6.21
N VAL A 140 12.60 10.42 5.35
CA VAL A 140 12.23 10.21 3.95
C VAL A 140 10.97 9.36 3.84
N ARG A 141 10.81 8.31 4.66
CA ARG A 141 9.61 7.48 4.65
C ARG A 141 8.34 8.24 5.05
N GLU A 142 8.45 9.20 5.96
CA GLU A 142 7.29 9.96 6.46
C GLU A 142 6.93 11.14 5.54
N ARG A 143 7.92 11.81 4.94
CA ARG A 143 7.71 13.01 4.10
C ARG A 143 7.64 12.72 2.61
N LEU A 144 8.21 11.62 2.16
CA LEU A 144 8.31 11.21 0.75
C LEU A 144 8.83 12.32 -0.19
N PRO A 145 9.96 12.98 0.12
CA PRO A 145 10.51 14.05 -0.72
C PRO A 145 11.04 13.46 -2.03
N LEU A 146 10.26 13.55 -3.11
CA LEU A 146 10.54 12.87 -4.38
C LEU A 146 11.88 13.26 -5.00
N ASP A 147 12.35 14.48 -4.77
CA ASP A 147 13.70 14.94 -5.18
C ASP A 147 14.85 14.13 -4.56
N LEU A 148 14.62 13.47 -3.43
CA LEU A 148 15.62 12.60 -2.80
C LEU A 148 15.60 11.17 -3.32
N PHE A 149 14.68 10.82 -4.24
CA PHE A 149 14.61 9.46 -4.77
C PHE A 149 15.97 8.97 -5.31
N PRO A 150 16.74 9.79 -6.07
CA PRO A 150 18.06 9.39 -6.51
C PRO A 150 19.01 9.06 -5.36
N ALA A 151 19.04 9.89 -4.32
CA ALA A 151 19.89 9.69 -3.15
C ALA A 151 19.49 8.45 -2.33
N VAL A 152 18.20 8.13 -2.26
CA VAL A 152 17.71 6.88 -1.66
C VAL A 152 18.21 5.68 -2.45
N LEU A 153 18.12 5.71 -3.79
CA LEU A 153 18.64 4.63 -4.64
C LEU A 153 20.15 4.46 -4.48
N ASP A 154 20.92 5.55 -4.48
CA ASP A 154 22.37 5.50 -4.31
C ASP A 154 22.75 4.92 -2.94
N CYS A 155 22.00 5.26 -1.90
CA CYS A 155 22.16 4.67 -0.58
C CYS A 155 21.87 3.16 -0.60
N LEU A 156 20.74 2.74 -1.17
CA LEU A 156 20.36 1.33 -1.25
C LEU A 156 21.37 0.51 -2.09
N ASP A 157 21.88 1.06 -3.19
CA ASP A 157 22.91 0.42 -4.02
C ASP A 157 24.21 0.22 -3.24
N ARG A 158 24.66 1.26 -2.53
CA ARG A 158 25.84 1.17 -1.66
C ARG A 158 25.68 0.12 -0.57
N LEU A 159 24.51 0.07 0.08
CA LEU A 159 24.21 -0.95 1.10
C LEU A 159 24.15 -2.36 0.48
N ALA A 160 23.53 -2.51 -0.68
CA ALA A 160 23.38 -3.81 -1.36
C ALA A 160 24.72 -4.46 -1.74
N LYS A 161 25.75 -3.64 -2.02
CA LYS A 161 27.11 -4.09 -2.37
C LYS A 161 27.87 -4.74 -1.21
N ASP A 162 27.52 -4.41 0.04
CA ASP A 162 28.13 -5.02 1.22
C ASP A 162 27.28 -6.22 1.70
N PRO A 163 27.86 -7.42 1.88
CA PRO A 163 27.14 -8.59 2.39
C PRO A 163 26.47 -8.39 3.76
N LYS A 164 26.94 -7.41 4.57
CA LYS A 164 26.38 -7.02 5.87
C LYS A 164 25.66 -5.66 5.82
N LEU A 165 25.27 -5.20 4.62
CA LEU A 165 24.53 -3.95 4.42
C LEU A 165 25.24 -2.73 5.03
N GLY A 166 26.58 -2.68 4.93
CA GLY A 166 27.39 -1.59 5.48
C GLY A 166 27.32 -1.46 7.00
N GLY A 167 26.91 -2.52 7.71
CA GLY A 167 26.67 -2.51 9.15
C GLY A 167 25.34 -1.84 9.56
N ALA A 168 24.53 -1.40 8.60
CA ALA A 168 23.22 -0.84 8.88
C ALA A 168 22.28 -1.89 9.49
N ARG A 169 21.45 -1.47 10.44
CA ARG A 169 20.41 -2.34 11.02
C ARG A 169 19.39 -2.70 9.93
N LEU A 170 18.88 -3.94 9.94
CA LEU A 170 17.86 -4.41 8.99
C LEU A 170 16.64 -3.47 8.94
N ASN A 171 16.22 -2.96 10.10
CA ASN A 171 15.12 -1.99 10.18
C ASN A 171 15.43 -0.68 9.40
N THR A 172 16.67 -0.20 9.38
CA THR A 172 17.06 0.97 8.58
C THR A 172 16.90 0.70 7.09
N VAL A 173 17.35 -0.48 6.64
CA VAL A 173 17.22 -0.89 5.24
C VAL A 173 15.75 -1.09 4.86
N TRP A 174 14.95 -1.66 5.76
CA TRP A 174 13.50 -1.77 5.61
C TRP A 174 12.85 -0.38 5.48
N MET A 175 13.22 0.60 6.32
CA MET A 175 12.69 1.97 6.23
C MET A 175 13.02 2.63 4.89
N LEU A 176 14.25 2.50 4.41
CA LEU A 176 14.66 3.05 3.11
C LEU A 176 13.92 2.38 1.95
N THR A 177 13.76 1.05 1.99
CA THR A 177 13.05 0.29 0.95
C THR A 177 11.57 0.63 0.94
N SER A 178 10.94 0.74 2.12
CA SER A 178 9.56 1.19 2.28
C SER A 178 9.38 2.65 1.83
N ALA A 179 10.35 3.53 2.10
CA ALA A 179 10.35 4.89 1.58
C ALA A 179 10.38 4.91 0.05
N ALA A 180 11.29 4.15 -0.57
CA ALA A 180 11.38 4.04 -2.03
C ALA A 180 10.07 3.54 -2.64
N HIS A 181 9.46 2.49 -2.08
CA HIS A 181 8.14 1.99 -2.49
C HIS A 181 7.06 3.08 -2.44
N ARG A 182 6.97 3.81 -1.32
CA ARG A 182 5.95 4.86 -1.15
C ARG A 182 6.20 6.08 -2.04
N MET A 183 7.46 6.42 -2.32
CA MET A 183 7.83 7.47 -3.28
C MET A 183 7.45 7.07 -4.70
N LEU A 184 7.67 5.79 -5.07
CA LEU A 184 7.22 5.25 -6.36
C LEU A 184 5.69 5.29 -6.49
N ILE A 185 4.94 4.97 -5.43
CA ILE A 185 3.49 5.16 -5.41
C ILE A 185 3.13 6.63 -5.66
N ALA A 186 3.69 7.55 -4.87
CA ALA A 186 3.37 8.97 -4.97
C ALA A 186 3.68 9.52 -6.38
N SER A 187 4.79 9.12 -6.99
CA SER A 187 5.15 9.57 -8.32
C SER A 187 4.36 8.87 -9.44
N VAL A 188 4.25 7.54 -9.41
CA VAL A 188 3.71 6.76 -10.55
C VAL A 188 2.19 6.62 -10.48
N ARG A 189 1.63 6.37 -9.29
CA ARG A 189 0.18 6.21 -9.10
C ARG A 189 -0.51 7.55 -8.97
N ASP A 190 0.05 8.41 -8.11
CA ASP A 190 -0.62 9.64 -7.69
C ASP A 190 -0.18 10.85 -8.54
N GLY A 191 0.83 10.67 -9.41
CA GLY A 191 1.28 11.72 -10.34
C GLY A 191 1.86 12.95 -9.65
N ALA A 192 2.43 12.78 -8.45
CA ALA A 192 2.98 13.88 -7.68
C ALA A 192 4.16 14.56 -8.39
N ILE A 193 4.28 15.88 -8.16
CA ILE A 193 5.35 16.73 -8.70
C ILE A 193 6.29 17.11 -7.54
N PRO A 194 7.61 16.98 -7.69
CA PRO A 194 8.33 16.50 -8.89
C PRO A 194 8.18 14.99 -9.11
N SER A 195 8.08 14.57 -10.37
CA SER A 195 7.98 13.15 -10.72
C SER A 195 9.36 12.50 -10.81
N ILE A 196 9.45 11.22 -10.43
CA ILE A 196 10.65 10.41 -10.59
C ILE A 196 10.95 10.24 -12.09
N SER A 197 12.20 10.48 -12.48
CA SER A 197 12.64 10.39 -13.87
C SER A 197 12.62 8.96 -14.39
N ARG A 198 12.53 8.79 -15.72
CA ARG A 198 12.59 7.47 -16.35
C ARG A 198 13.96 6.83 -16.16
N GLU A 199 15.01 7.64 -16.12
CA GLU A 199 16.39 7.24 -15.84
C GLU A 199 16.50 6.65 -14.42
N ASP A 200 15.92 7.32 -13.42
CA ASP A 200 15.92 6.84 -12.03
C ASP A 200 15.04 5.59 -11.86
N LEU A 201 13.90 5.48 -12.56
CA LEU A 201 13.10 4.26 -12.59
C LEU A 201 13.89 3.09 -13.18
N THR A 202 14.65 3.34 -14.25
CA THR A 202 15.50 2.32 -14.88
C THR A 202 16.63 1.90 -13.93
N ARG A 203 17.28 2.86 -13.25
CA ARG A 203 18.29 2.59 -12.23
C ARG A 203 17.72 1.77 -11.08
N ALA A 204 16.49 2.09 -10.63
CA ALA A 204 15.81 1.40 -9.54
C ALA A 204 15.67 -0.10 -9.78
N VAL A 205 15.44 -0.55 -11.03
CA VAL A 205 15.40 -1.99 -11.36
C VAL A 205 16.68 -2.69 -10.88
N SER A 206 17.83 -2.19 -11.33
CA SER A 206 19.13 -2.80 -11.00
C SER A 206 19.46 -2.77 -9.51
N VAL A 207 19.13 -1.67 -8.83
CA VAL A 207 19.41 -1.47 -7.40
C VAL A 207 18.53 -2.39 -6.54
N LEU A 208 17.23 -2.45 -6.82
CA LEU A 208 16.30 -3.33 -6.09
C LEU A 208 16.60 -4.81 -6.36
N ASP A 209 17.11 -5.16 -7.55
CA ASP A 209 17.57 -6.50 -7.89
C ASP A 209 18.87 -6.90 -7.20
N ALA A 210 19.82 -5.96 -7.07
CA ALA A 210 21.01 -6.18 -6.27
C ALA A 210 20.66 -6.36 -4.78
N LEU A 211 19.84 -5.47 -4.22
CA LEU A 211 19.41 -5.53 -2.83
C LEU A 211 18.66 -6.83 -2.51
N GLY A 212 17.76 -7.27 -3.40
CA GLY A 212 16.99 -8.50 -3.21
C GLY A 212 17.81 -9.79 -3.30
N ARG A 213 19.06 -9.71 -3.77
CA ARG A 213 20.03 -10.83 -3.77
C ARG A 213 21.02 -10.76 -2.61
N ASN A 214 21.00 -9.70 -1.82
CA ASN A 214 21.90 -9.55 -0.69
C ASN A 214 21.61 -10.59 0.40
N LYS A 215 22.67 -11.20 0.96
CA LYS A 215 22.56 -12.29 1.95
C LYS A 215 21.74 -11.88 3.17
N SER A 216 22.01 -10.73 3.77
CA SER A 216 21.27 -10.25 4.96
C SER A 216 19.81 -9.95 4.67
N VAL A 217 19.46 -9.57 3.43
CA VAL A 217 18.06 -9.37 3.00
C VAL A 217 17.33 -10.70 2.82
N LEU A 218 18.03 -11.73 2.34
CA LEU A 218 17.45 -13.08 2.20
C LEU A 218 17.24 -13.76 3.56
N GLU A 219 18.11 -13.47 4.53
CA GLU A 219 18.05 -13.97 5.91
C GLU A 219 17.08 -13.17 6.79
N ASP A 220 16.56 -12.04 6.31
CA ASP A 220 15.56 -11.25 7.03
C ASP A 220 14.18 -11.91 6.94
N ARG A 221 13.68 -12.39 8.08
CA ARG A 221 12.37 -13.05 8.23
C ARG A 221 12.14 -14.15 7.18
N PRO A 222 12.98 -15.20 7.11
CA PRO A 222 12.92 -16.19 6.03
C PRO A 222 11.61 -17.01 6.05
N ASP A 223 10.98 -17.15 7.22
CA ASP A 223 9.68 -17.78 7.40
C ASP A 223 8.52 -16.91 6.87
N LYS A 224 8.68 -15.59 6.89
CA LYS A 224 7.68 -14.60 6.45
C LYS A 224 8.33 -13.46 5.65
N PRO A 225 8.79 -13.73 4.42
CA PRO A 225 9.59 -12.77 3.64
C PRO A 225 8.89 -11.42 3.41
N GLU A 226 7.57 -11.43 3.22
CA GLU A 226 6.77 -10.22 3.00
C GLU A 226 6.79 -9.29 4.23
N LYS A 227 7.05 -9.82 5.44
CA LYS A 227 7.14 -8.99 6.66
C LYS A 227 8.52 -8.36 6.86
N GLY A 228 9.53 -8.80 6.12
CA GLY A 228 10.89 -8.25 6.13
C GLY A 228 11.12 -7.25 5.01
N ILE A 229 12.38 -6.98 4.69
CA ILE A 229 12.81 -6.09 3.59
C ILE A 229 12.27 -6.57 2.24
N ARG A 230 12.05 -7.88 2.07
CA ARG A 230 11.60 -8.47 0.80
C ARG A 230 10.17 -8.07 0.41
N GLY A 231 9.31 -7.72 1.36
CA GLY A 231 7.96 -7.20 1.09
C GLY A 231 7.95 -5.86 0.35
N PRO A 232 8.43 -4.75 0.94
CA PRO A 232 8.47 -3.46 0.26
C PRO A 232 9.32 -3.50 -1.01
N LEU A 233 10.32 -4.38 -1.07
CA LEU A 233 11.15 -4.58 -2.26
C LEU A 233 10.34 -5.16 -3.44
N LYS A 234 9.50 -6.17 -3.19
CA LYS A 234 8.58 -6.74 -4.19
C LYS A 234 7.59 -5.69 -4.71
N HIS A 235 7.02 -4.90 -3.81
CA HIS A 235 6.06 -3.86 -4.17
C HIS A 235 6.73 -2.71 -4.94
N ALA A 236 7.91 -2.26 -4.50
CA ALA A 236 8.71 -1.27 -5.22
C ALA A 236 8.98 -1.70 -6.65
N ARG A 237 9.42 -2.94 -6.89
CA ARG A 237 9.63 -3.48 -8.24
C ARG A 237 8.37 -3.43 -9.10
N THR A 238 7.21 -3.74 -8.52
CA THR A 238 5.91 -3.67 -9.22
C THR A 238 5.61 -2.24 -9.68
N TRP A 239 5.84 -1.25 -8.82
CA TRP A 239 5.61 0.16 -9.17
C TRP A 239 6.64 0.72 -10.16
N VAL A 240 7.91 0.29 -10.08
CA VAL A 240 8.91 0.59 -11.10
C VAL A 240 8.48 0.05 -12.46
N ALA A 241 8.04 -1.20 -12.54
CA ALA A 241 7.56 -1.79 -13.78
C ALA A 241 6.35 -1.04 -14.35
N LYS A 242 5.39 -0.63 -13.50
CA LYS A 242 4.26 0.22 -13.91
C LYS A 242 4.73 1.59 -14.44
N GLY A 243 5.71 2.22 -13.79
CA GLY A 243 6.24 3.52 -14.20
C GLY A 243 7.05 3.48 -15.51
N LEU A 244 7.61 2.33 -15.86
CA LEU A 244 8.35 2.11 -17.11
C LEU A 244 7.46 1.63 -18.27
N ALA A 245 6.22 1.23 -18.00
CA ALA A 245 5.30 0.75 -19.02
C ALA A 245 4.98 1.87 -20.03
N PRO A 246 4.85 1.54 -21.33
CA PRO A 246 4.42 2.52 -22.32
C PRO A 246 3.03 3.06 -21.94
N ALA A 247 2.83 4.37 -22.09
CA ALA A 247 1.52 4.97 -21.87
C ALA A 247 0.49 4.24 -22.74
N PRO A 248 -0.70 3.88 -22.20
CA PRO A 248 -1.73 3.25 -23.00
C PRO A 248 -2.07 4.17 -24.19
N PRO A 249 -2.37 3.59 -25.38
CA PRO A 249 -2.79 4.38 -26.52
C PRO A 249 -4.02 5.20 -26.13
N LYS A 250 -3.97 6.50 -26.41
CA LYS A 250 -5.09 7.43 -26.22
C LYS A 250 -6.19 7.16 -27.23
#